data_AF-A0A7V6YQQ5-F1
#
_entry.id   AF-A0A7V6YQQ5-F1
#
_cell.length_a   1.000
_cell.length_b   1.000
_cell.length_c   1.000
_cell.angle_alpha   90.00
_cell.angle_beta   90.00
_cell.angle_gamma   90.00
#
_symmetry.space_group_name_H-M   'P 1'
#
loop_
_entity.id
_entity.type
_entity.pdbx_description
1 polymer ?
#
loop_
_entity_poly.entity_id
_entity_poly.type
_entity_poly.pdbx_seq_one_letter_code
_entity_poly.pdbx_strand_id
1 'polypeptide(L)'
;MNDVKGNVKCKPLDQLKNSHQMLLEQMQAISELVHELQQSSFEQECDLKWFQLFERAVIIFSQLKIQIYKEEHFLFPLIKNYVEEDDNILMVMDHEHKTVEHKIVQFIETFQKREGPFTPIEALSLLSCLEIASATLIEHICNEENVLFPLVEEHLVKGEQELLLNKLGAFTRNFSSF
;
A
#
# COMPACT_ATOMS: atom_id res chain seq x y z
N MET A 1 -11.88 38.23 -13.61
CA MET A 1 -12.11 36.96 -14.31
C MET A 1 -11.95 35.88 -13.27
N ASN A 2 -13.07 35.30 -12.82
CA ASN A 2 -13.05 34.21 -11.86
C ASN A 2 -12.86 32.94 -12.67
N ASP A 3 -11.65 32.39 -12.66
CA ASP A 3 -11.42 31.04 -13.17
C ASP A 3 -12.17 30.08 -12.23
N VAL A 4 -13.31 29.58 -12.74
CA VAL A 4 -14.01 28.44 -12.17
C VAL A 4 -13.01 27.28 -12.18
N LYS A 5 -12.58 26.81 -11.00
CA LYS A 5 -11.81 25.57 -10.81
C LYS A 5 -12.65 24.39 -11.32
N GLY A 6 -12.70 24.21 -12.63
CA GLY A 6 -13.36 23.10 -13.28
C GLY A 6 -12.44 21.89 -13.24
N ASN A 7 -12.69 20.97 -12.31
CA ASN A 7 -12.31 19.55 -12.32
C ASN A 7 -11.13 19.20 -13.25
N VAL A 8 -9.95 19.78 -13.01
CA VAL A 8 -8.77 19.50 -13.82
C VAL A 8 -8.20 18.19 -13.31
N LYS A 9 -8.45 17.09 -14.03
CA LYS A 9 -7.79 15.80 -13.79
C LYS A 9 -6.29 15.99 -13.61
N CYS A 10 -5.80 15.73 -12.40
CA CYS A 10 -4.37 15.76 -12.12
C CYS A 10 -3.74 14.45 -12.61
N LYS A 11 -3.28 14.46 -13.88
CA LYS A 11 -2.65 13.30 -14.53
C LYS A 11 -1.60 12.55 -13.70
N PRO A 12 -0.71 13.20 -12.94
CA PRO A 12 0.23 12.46 -12.09
C PRO A 12 -0.45 11.71 -10.93
N LEU A 13 -1.55 12.23 -10.36
CA LEU A 13 -2.31 11.52 -9.33
C LEU A 13 -3.08 10.32 -9.90
N ASP A 14 -3.60 10.43 -11.13
CA ASP A 14 -4.18 9.28 -11.84
C ASP A 14 -3.15 8.14 -11.98
N GLN A 15 -1.86 8.46 -12.19
CA GLN A 15 -0.81 7.43 -12.25
C GLN A 15 -0.55 6.72 -10.92
N LEU A 16 -0.67 7.43 -9.79
CA LEU A 16 -0.55 6.82 -8.46
C LEU A 16 -1.76 5.92 -8.18
N LYS A 17 -2.98 6.43 -8.41
CA LYS A 17 -4.26 5.71 -8.26
C LYS A 17 -4.33 4.41 -9.06
N ASN A 18 -3.73 4.37 -10.26
CA ASN A 18 -3.74 3.17 -11.09
C ASN A 18 -3.14 1.94 -10.41
N SER A 19 -2.24 2.13 -9.43
CA SER A 19 -1.65 1.02 -8.67
C SER A 19 -2.56 0.55 -7.52
N HIS A 20 -3.49 1.39 -7.06
CA HIS A 20 -4.34 1.11 -5.89
C HIS A 20 -5.29 -0.06 -6.14
N GLN A 21 -5.93 -0.09 -7.32
CA GLN A 21 -6.85 -1.18 -7.66
C GLN A 21 -6.18 -2.56 -7.53
N MET A 22 -4.96 -2.69 -8.03
CA MET A 22 -4.19 -3.92 -7.94
C MET A 22 -3.84 -4.27 -6.48
N LEU A 23 -3.42 -3.30 -5.68
CA LEU A 23 -3.11 -3.51 -4.25
C LEU A 23 -4.35 -3.95 -3.46
N LEU A 24 -5.50 -3.32 -3.73
CA LEU A 24 -6.78 -3.67 -3.10
C LEU A 24 -7.23 -5.08 -3.49
N GLU A 25 -7.13 -5.46 -4.76
CA GLU A 25 -7.44 -6.81 -5.23
C GLU A 25 -6.55 -7.88 -4.56
N GLN A 26 -5.26 -7.60 -4.39
CA GLN A 26 -4.36 -8.51 -3.69
C GLN A 26 -4.69 -8.61 -2.19
N MET A 27 -4.99 -7.49 -1.52
CA MET A 27 -5.39 -7.51 -0.11
C MET A 27 -6.73 -8.23 0.11
N GLN A 28 -7.68 -8.09 -0.82
CA GLN A 28 -8.93 -8.84 -0.77
C GLN A 28 -8.67 -10.34 -0.87
N ALA A 29 -7.86 -10.78 -1.84
CA ALA A 29 -7.50 -12.19 -1.99
C ALA A 29 -6.71 -12.75 -0.79
N ILE A 30 -5.84 -11.94 -0.18
CA ILE A 30 -5.14 -12.28 1.06
C ILE A 30 -6.15 -12.47 2.20
N SER A 31 -7.09 -11.54 2.34
CA SER A 31 -8.09 -11.56 3.42
C SER A 31 -9.02 -12.77 3.32
N GLU A 32 -9.41 -13.16 2.10
CA GLU A 32 -10.17 -14.38 1.84
C GLU A 32 -9.40 -15.64 2.27
N LEU A 33 -8.13 -15.76 1.89
CA LEU A 33 -7.29 -16.89 2.30
C LEU A 33 -7.05 -16.93 3.81
N VAL A 34 -6.88 -15.76 4.45
CA VAL A 34 -6.75 -15.67 5.90
C VAL A 34 -8.02 -16.19 6.57
N HIS A 35 -9.19 -15.75 6.12
CA HIS A 35 -10.46 -16.21 6.66
C HIS A 35 -10.63 -17.74 6.51
N GLU A 36 -10.31 -18.28 5.34
CA GLU A 36 -10.36 -19.72 5.12
C GLU A 36 -9.41 -20.51 6.05
N LEU A 37 -8.20 -20.00 6.27
CA LEU A 37 -7.22 -20.63 7.16
C LEU A 37 -7.66 -20.57 8.63
N GLN A 38 -8.29 -19.47 9.06
CA GLN A 38 -8.84 -19.34 10.42
C GLN A 38 -9.99 -20.32 10.70
N GLN A 39 -10.77 -20.69 9.69
CA GLN A 39 -11.87 -21.65 9.82
C GLN A 39 -11.41 -23.11 9.70
N SER A 40 -10.15 -23.35 9.34
CA SER A 40 -9.59 -24.69 9.21
C SER A 40 -9.13 -25.25 10.56
N SER A 41 -9.26 -26.56 10.77
CA SER A 41 -8.54 -27.23 11.85
C SER A 41 -7.05 -27.17 11.52
N PHE A 42 -6.29 -26.34 12.22
CA PHE A 42 -4.82 -26.20 12.07
C PHE A 42 -4.03 -27.53 12.25
N GLU A 43 -4.73 -28.64 12.49
CA GLU A 43 -4.24 -30.01 12.71
C GLU A 43 -3.98 -30.79 11.41
N GLN A 44 -4.46 -30.32 10.25
CA GLN A 44 -4.09 -30.86 8.94
C GLN A 44 -3.43 -29.76 8.12
N GLU A 45 -2.15 -29.96 7.77
CA GLU A 45 -1.38 -29.10 6.88
C GLU A 45 -2.18 -28.81 5.60
N CYS A 46 -2.81 -27.64 5.54
CA CYS A 46 -3.17 -27.04 4.27
C CYS A 46 -1.94 -26.26 3.76
N ASP A 47 -0.81 -26.97 3.63
CA ASP A 47 0.49 -26.43 3.24
C ASP A 47 0.39 -25.62 1.94
N LEU A 48 -0.50 -26.04 1.04
CA LEU A 48 -0.81 -25.32 -0.18
C LEU A 48 -1.41 -23.93 0.06
N LYS A 49 -2.40 -23.78 0.96
CA LYS A 49 -3.02 -22.48 1.24
C LYS A 49 -2.06 -21.53 1.95
N TRP A 50 -1.29 -22.06 2.88
CA TRP A 50 -0.22 -21.34 3.54
C TRP A 50 0.85 -20.85 2.55
N PHE A 51 1.24 -21.69 1.60
CA PHE A 51 2.16 -21.31 0.54
C PHE A 51 1.56 -20.27 -0.41
N GLN A 52 0.29 -20.42 -0.82
CA GLN A 52 -0.42 -19.41 -1.62
C GLN A 52 -0.50 -18.06 -0.91
N LEU A 53 -0.78 -18.06 0.39
CA LEU A 53 -0.81 -16.85 1.20
C LEU A 53 0.58 -16.19 1.25
N PHE A 54 1.64 -17.00 1.37
CA PHE A 54 3.02 -16.53 1.31
C PHE A 54 3.40 -15.92 -0.04
N GLU A 55 3.09 -16.59 -1.15
CA GLU A 55 3.38 -16.05 -2.48
C GLU A 55 2.68 -14.70 -2.69
N ARG A 56 1.42 -14.59 -2.27
CA ARG A 56 0.67 -13.33 -2.32
C ARG A 56 1.28 -12.25 -1.45
N ALA A 57 1.69 -12.58 -0.22
CA ALA A 57 2.36 -11.64 0.68
C ALA A 57 3.66 -11.10 0.06
N VAL A 58 4.46 -11.95 -0.60
CA VAL A 58 5.68 -11.53 -1.30
C VAL A 58 5.37 -10.63 -2.51
N ILE A 59 4.37 -11.01 -3.32
CA ILE A 59 3.96 -10.23 -4.50
C ILE A 59 3.49 -8.84 -4.07
N ILE A 60 2.55 -8.76 -3.12
CA ILE A 60 2.01 -7.48 -2.69
C ILE A 60 3.08 -6.62 -2.01
N PHE A 61 4.00 -7.21 -1.24
CA PHE A 61 5.10 -6.46 -0.63
C PHE A 61 5.94 -5.75 -1.69
N SER A 62 6.30 -6.44 -2.77
CA SER A 62 7.09 -5.84 -3.86
C SER A 62 6.37 -4.67 -4.54
N GLN A 63 5.06 -4.80 -4.76
CA GLN A 63 4.22 -3.77 -5.37
C GLN A 63 4.02 -2.57 -4.44
N LEU A 64 3.79 -2.84 -3.16
CA LEU A 64 3.64 -1.83 -2.12
C LEU A 64 4.92 -0.99 -1.97
N LYS A 65 6.10 -1.62 -1.94
CA LYS A 65 7.38 -0.89 -1.89
C LYS A 65 7.54 0.09 -3.05
N ILE A 66 7.08 -0.28 -4.25
CA ILE A 66 7.12 0.60 -5.42
C ILE A 66 6.16 1.78 -5.24
N GLN A 67 4.96 1.54 -4.72
CA GLN A 67 3.96 2.59 -4.50
C GLN A 67 4.44 3.59 -3.44
N ILE A 68 4.82 3.09 -2.26
CA ILE A 68 5.36 3.88 -1.15
C ILE A 68 6.56 4.72 -1.61
N TYR A 69 7.47 4.15 -2.40
CA TYR A 69 8.60 4.89 -2.93
C TYR A 69 8.17 6.09 -3.79
N LYS A 70 7.17 5.91 -4.66
CA LYS A 70 6.66 7.00 -5.50
C LYS A 70 6.03 8.09 -4.64
N GLU A 71 5.24 7.73 -3.64
CA GLU A 71 4.62 8.69 -2.71
C GLU A 71 5.67 9.45 -1.91
N GLU A 72 6.52 8.74 -1.17
CA GLU A 72 7.47 9.35 -0.23
C GLU A 72 8.56 10.17 -0.92
N HIS A 73 9.00 9.76 -2.11
CA HIS A 73 10.15 10.40 -2.78
C HIS A 73 9.74 11.36 -3.89
N PHE A 74 8.52 11.24 -4.43
CA PHE A 74 8.05 12.10 -5.50
C PHE A 74 6.89 13.00 -5.09
N LEU A 75 5.84 12.47 -4.46
CA LEU A 75 4.66 13.25 -4.10
C LEU A 75 4.86 14.05 -2.80
N PHE A 76 5.17 13.38 -1.69
CA PHE A 76 5.27 13.99 -0.36
C PHE A 76 6.22 15.19 -0.31
N PRO A 77 7.39 15.19 -0.99
CA PRO A 77 8.29 16.35 -0.99
C PRO A 77 7.69 17.60 -1.65
N LEU A 78 6.75 17.43 -2.60
CA LEU A 78 6.08 18.56 -3.24
C LEU A 78 4.99 19.15 -2.35
N ILE A 79 4.33 18.30 -1.56
CA ILE A 79 3.16 18.70 -0.76
C ILE A 79 3.49 19.06 0.68
N LYS A 80 4.72 18.77 1.13
CA LYS A 80 5.19 19.10 2.49
C LYS A 80 5.04 20.59 2.86
N ASN A 81 5.09 21.49 1.88
CA ASN A 81 4.91 22.92 2.13
C ASN A 81 3.43 23.37 2.15
N TYR A 82 2.51 22.49 1.75
CA TYR A 82 1.07 22.77 1.66
C TYR A 82 0.27 22.10 2.79
N VAL A 83 0.84 21.07 3.40
CA VAL A 83 0.30 20.43 4.61
C VAL A 83 0.97 21.09 5.81
N GLU A 84 0.21 21.83 6.62
CA GLU A 84 0.76 22.47 7.83
C GLU A 84 1.26 21.39 8.81
N GLU A 85 2.30 21.69 9.59
CA GLU A 85 2.86 20.74 10.58
C GLU A 85 1.79 20.26 11.59
N ASP A 86 0.76 21.08 11.86
CA ASP A 86 -0.33 20.77 12.78
C ASP A 86 -1.30 19.70 12.26
N ASP A 87 -1.41 19.52 10.93
CA ASP A 87 -2.40 18.60 10.34
C ASP A 87 -1.98 17.13 10.46
N ASN A 88 -0.71 16.84 10.77
CA ASN A 88 -0.17 15.49 10.98
C ASN A 88 -0.43 14.46 9.86
N ILE A 89 -1.00 14.85 8.71
CA ILE A 89 -1.43 13.92 7.65
C ILE A 89 -0.24 13.12 7.13
N LEU A 90 0.88 13.76 6.80
CA LEU A 90 2.06 13.06 6.30
C LEU A 90 2.70 12.14 7.35
N MET A 91 2.56 12.46 8.64
CA MET A 91 3.02 11.59 9.73
C MET A 91 2.13 10.35 9.87
N VAL A 92 0.81 10.51 9.72
CA VAL A 92 -0.14 9.40 9.71
C VAL A 92 0.14 8.48 8.51
N MET A 93 0.32 9.04 7.31
CA MET A 93 0.66 8.26 6.10
C MET A 93 1.95 7.45 6.28
N ASP A 94 3.02 8.07 6.80
CA ASP A 94 4.28 7.38 7.08
C ASP A 94 4.12 6.28 8.16
N HIS A 95 3.30 6.52 9.19
CA HIS A 95 3.00 5.50 10.19
C HIS A 95 2.21 4.31 9.59
N GLU A 96 1.23 4.58 8.74
CA GLU A 96 0.46 3.56 8.02
C GLU A 96 1.37 2.73 7.09
N HIS A 97 2.22 3.38 6.29
CA HIS A 97 3.25 2.72 5.46
C HIS A 97 4.10 1.75 6.29
N LYS A 98 4.68 2.25 7.40
CA LYS A 98 5.53 1.45 8.29
C LYS A 98 4.77 0.28 8.91
N THR A 99 3.51 0.50 9.28
CA THR A 99 2.66 -0.54 9.88
C THR A 99 2.41 -1.66 8.88
N VAL A 100 1.97 -1.34 7.66
CA VAL A 100 1.70 -2.33 6.61
C VAL A 100 2.98 -3.09 6.25
N GLU A 101 4.10 -2.38 6.01
CA GLU A 101 5.37 -3.00 5.68
C GLU A 101 5.84 -3.95 6.80
N HIS A 102 5.84 -3.47 8.05
CA HIS A 102 6.30 -4.26 9.19
C HIS A 102 5.49 -5.55 9.34
N LYS A 103 4.17 -5.48 9.19
CA LYS A 103 3.29 -6.65 9.33
C LYS A 103 3.46 -7.67 8.22
N ILE A 104 3.60 -7.22 6.98
CA ILE A 104 3.86 -8.14 5.85
C ILE A 104 5.24 -8.80 6.01
N VAL A 105 6.28 -8.03 6.35
CA VAL A 105 7.62 -8.58 6.59
C VAL A 105 7.63 -9.56 7.75
N GLN A 106 6.95 -9.24 8.86
CA GLN A 106 6.83 -10.15 10.00
C GLN A 106 6.20 -11.49 9.59
N PHE A 107 5.15 -11.46 8.77
CA PHE A 107 4.54 -12.67 8.21
C PHE A 107 5.56 -13.46 7.36
N ILE A 108 6.17 -12.81 6.37
CA ILE A 108 7.09 -13.43 5.40
C ILE A 108 8.27 -14.09 6.12
N GLU A 109 8.94 -13.36 7.00
CA GLU A 109 10.13 -13.85 7.70
C GLU A 109 9.80 -15.03 8.62
N THR A 110 8.70 -14.95 9.37
CA THR A 110 8.30 -16.04 10.27
C THR A 110 7.91 -17.27 9.46
N PHE A 111 7.24 -17.09 8.32
CA PHE A 111 6.89 -18.18 7.42
C PHE A 111 8.13 -18.89 6.87
N GLN A 112 9.15 -18.14 6.47
CA GLN A 112 10.40 -18.69 5.94
C GLN A 112 11.25 -19.39 7.00
N LYS A 113 11.21 -18.92 8.25
CA LYS A 113 12.00 -19.46 9.37
C LYS A 113 11.36 -20.68 10.04
N ARG A 114 10.16 -21.11 9.62
CA ARG A 114 9.47 -22.24 10.26
C ARG A 114 10.23 -23.55 10.04
N GLU A 115 10.31 -24.37 11.09
CA GLU A 115 10.93 -25.71 11.04
C GLU A 115 9.90 -26.84 10.96
N GLY A 116 8.60 -26.49 11.01
CA GLY A 116 7.48 -27.43 10.95
C GLY A 116 6.13 -26.71 10.90
N PRO A 117 5.02 -27.44 11.10
CA PRO A 117 3.69 -26.87 11.16
C PRO A 117 3.57 -25.82 12.28
N PHE A 118 2.80 -24.77 12.03
CA PHE A 118 2.47 -23.80 13.07
C PHE A 118 1.55 -24.42 14.12
N THR A 119 1.81 -24.12 15.39
CA THR A 119 0.80 -24.30 16.42
C THR A 119 -0.40 -23.37 16.15
N PRO A 120 -1.60 -23.68 16.67
CA PRO A 120 -2.77 -22.81 16.48
C PRO A 120 -2.53 -21.35 16.90
N ILE A 121 -1.74 -21.13 17.97
CA ILE A 121 -1.43 -19.78 18.46
C ILE A 121 -0.50 -19.05 17.47
N GLU A 122 0.54 -19.73 16.98
CA GLU A 122 1.45 -19.15 15.97
C GLU A 122 0.71 -18.86 14.67
N ALA A 123 -0.13 -19.78 14.22
CA ALA A 123 -0.96 -19.62 13.04
C ALA A 123 -1.84 -18.37 13.15
N LEU A 124 -2.61 -18.24 14.23
CA LEU A 124 -3.46 -17.07 14.46
C LEU A 124 -2.67 -15.77 14.56
N SER A 125 -1.52 -15.79 15.25
CA SER A 125 -0.63 -14.62 15.32
C SER A 125 -0.13 -14.22 13.93
N LEU A 126 0.20 -15.17 13.07
CA LEU A 126 0.69 -14.89 11.72
C LEU A 126 -0.42 -14.35 10.82
N LEU A 127 -1.60 -14.98 10.86
CA LEU A 127 -2.77 -14.53 10.12
C LEU A 127 -3.17 -13.10 10.51
N SER A 128 -3.15 -12.78 11.82
CA SER A 128 -3.45 -11.42 12.29
C SER A 128 -2.48 -10.35 11.75
N CYS A 129 -1.24 -10.72 11.40
CA CYS A 129 -0.32 -9.78 10.77
C CYS A 129 -0.87 -9.31 9.42
N LEU A 130 -1.35 -10.26 8.61
CA LEU A 130 -1.92 -9.93 7.31
C LEU A 130 -3.29 -9.26 7.41
N GLU A 131 -4.11 -9.59 8.41
CA GLU A 131 -5.37 -8.86 8.65
C GLU A 131 -5.13 -7.39 8.98
N ILE A 132 -4.18 -7.12 9.88
CA ILE A 132 -3.79 -5.75 10.23
C ILE A 132 -3.24 -5.03 9.00
N ALA A 133 -2.35 -5.67 8.23
CA ALA A 133 -1.80 -5.09 7.01
C ALA A 133 -2.88 -4.74 5.98
N SER A 134 -3.84 -5.66 5.75
CA SER A 134 -4.97 -5.44 4.85
C SER A 134 -5.85 -4.28 5.31
N ALA A 135 -6.26 -4.27 6.57
CA ALA A 135 -7.12 -3.23 7.12
C ALA A 135 -6.45 -1.85 7.04
N THR A 136 -5.18 -1.76 7.47
CA THR A 136 -4.41 -0.51 7.41
C THR A 136 -4.19 -0.05 5.97
N LEU A 137 -3.90 -0.94 5.01
CA LEU A 137 -3.70 -0.52 3.61
C LEU A 137 -5.00 -0.02 2.96
N ILE A 138 -6.14 -0.64 3.27
CA ILE A 138 -7.45 -0.19 2.78
C ILE A 138 -7.78 1.21 3.32
N GLU A 139 -7.58 1.42 4.63
CA GLU A 139 -7.78 2.72 5.26
C GLU A 139 -6.82 3.76 4.70
N HIS A 140 -5.55 3.41 4.54
CA HIS A 140 -4.53 4.26 3.95
C HIS A 140 -4.91 4.74 2.55
N ILE A 141 -5.25 3.83 1.63
CA ILE A 141 -5.68 4.18 0.27
C ILE A 141 -6.94 5.06 0.29
N CYS A 142 -7.87 4.79 1.21
CA CYS A 142 -9.07 5.62 1.38
C CYS A 142 -8.70 7.05 1.81
N ASN A 143 -7.76 7.19 2.75
CA ASN A 143 -7.26 8.48 3.22
C ASN A 143 -6.49 9.22 2.10
N GLU A 144 -5.69 8.50 1.31
CA GLU A 144 -5.02 9.10 0.16
C GLU A 144 -6.03 9.65 -0.86
N GLU A 145 -6.99 8.84 -1.28
CA GLU A 145 -7.91 9.23 -2.36
C GLU A 145 -8.94 10.27 -1.94
N ASN A 146 -9.38 10.26 -0.68
CA ASN A 146 -10.46 11.14 -0.20
C ASN A 146 -9.96 12.35 0.61
N VAL A 147 -8.71 12.34 1.09
CA VAL A 147 -8.15 13.42 1.91
C VAL A 147 -6.91 14.00 1.25
N LEU A 148 -5.87 13.19 1.04
CA LEU A 148 -4.59 13.69 0.57
C LEU A 148 -4.69 14.22 -0.86
N PHE A 149 -5.12 13.40 -1.81
CA PHE A 149 -5.16 13.74 -3.23
C PHE A 149 -6.05 14.95 -3.54
N PRO A 150 -7.23 15.14 -2.94
CA PRO A 150 -7.98 16.39 -3.09
C PRO A 150 -7.20 17.63 -2.62
N LEU A 151 -6.48 17.55 -1.49
CA LEU A 151 -5.61 18.62 -1.02
C LEU A 151 -4.48 18.88 -2.02
N VAL A 152 -3.88 17.82 -2.58
CA VAL A 152 -2.87 17.93 -3.63
C VAL A 152 -3.43 18.66 -4.86
N GLU A 153 -4.62 18.28 -5.34
CA GLU A 153 -5.26 18.91 -6.50
C GLU A 153 -5.59 20.39 -6.27
N GLU A 154 -5.87 20.78 -5.02
CA GLU A 154 -6.13 22.17 -4.66
C GLU A 154 -4.88 23.06 -4.71
N HIS A 155 -3.72 22.53 -4.31
CA HIS A 155 -2.51 23.32 -4.06
C HIS A 155 -1.43 23.20 -5.12
N LEU A 156 -1.29 22.05 -5.80
CA LEU A 156 -0.15 21.84 -6.70
C LEU A 156 -0.24 22.74 -7.94
N VAL A 157 0.78 23.56 -8.16
CA VAL A 157 0.83 24.40 -9.37
C VAL A 157 1.24 23.59 -10.59
N LYS A 158 0.90 24.09 -11.79
CA LYS A 158 1.16 23.38 -13.06
C LYS A 158 2.60 22.87 -13.21
N GLY A 159 3.60 23.67 -12.83
CA GLY A 159 5.01 23.28 -12.92
C GLY A 159 5.37 22.10 -12.01
N GLU A 160 4.76 22.01 -10.83
CA GLU A 160 4.94 20.88 -9.92
C GLU A 160 4.21 19.63 -10.42
N GLN A 161 3.04 19.79 -11.05
CA GLN A 161 2.32 18.67 -11.65
C GLN A 161 3.13 18.05 -12.80
N GLU A 162 3.74 18.90 -13.64
CA GLU A 162 4.65 18.46 -14.70
C GLU A 162 5.91 17.79 -14.13
N LEU A 163 6.48 18.34 -13.05
CA LEU A 163 7.62 17.73 -12.36
C LEU A 163 7.28 16.34 -11.81
N LEU A 164 6.13 16.19 -11.13
CA LEU A 164 5.67 14.92 -10.58
C LEU A 164 5.45 13.90 -11.69
N LEU A 165 4.77 14.30 -12.77
CA LEU A 165 4.51 13.45 -13.93
C LEU A 165 5.82 12.96 -14.58
N ASN A 166 6.82 13.84 -14.70
CA ASN A 166 8.13 13.49 -15.24
C ASN A 166 8.87 12.50 -14.34
N LYS A 167 8.85 12.67 -13.01
CA LYS A 167 9.45 11.74 -12.05
C LYS A 167 8.81 10.35 -12.14
N LEU A 168 7.47 10.29 -12.14
CA LEU A 168 6.71 9.03 -12.24
C LEU A 168 6.97 8.32 -13.59
N GLY A 169 6.97 9.07 -14.69
CA GLY A 169 7.24 8.52 -16.02
C GLY A 169 8.69 8.07 -16.23
N ALA A 170 9.67 8.75 -15.65
CA ALA A 170 11.06 8.31 -15.66
C ALA A 170 11.25 7.02 -14.85
N PHE A 171 10.66 6.96 -13.65
CA PHE A 171 10.69 5.77 -12.81
C PHE A 171 10.08 4.56 -13.52
N THR A 172 8.87 4.70 -14.07
CA THR A 172 8.17 3.59 -14.75
C THR A 172 8.98 3.02 -15.92
N ARG A 173 9.61 3.87 -16.74
CA ARG A 173 10.45 3.41 -17.88
C ARG A 173 11.65 2.58 -17.43
N ASN A 174 12.30 2.97 -16.33
CA ASN A 174 13.45 2.24 -15.80
C ASN A 174 13.07 0.87 -15.20
N PHE A 175 11.83 0.72 -14.72
CA PHE A 175 11.31 -0.56 -14.20
C PHE A 175 10.65 -1.44 -15.27
N SER A 176 10.32 -0.88 -16.45
CA SER A 176 9.80 -1.63 -17.62
C SER A 176 10.91 -2.26 -18.48
N SER A 177 12.18 -2.06 -18.09
CA SER A 177 13.37 -2.46 -18.87
C SER A 177 13.97 -3.80 -18.40
N PHE A 178 13.26 -4.52 -17.52
CA PHE A 178 13.61 -5.84 -16.98
C PHE A 178 12.46 -6.81 -17.23
#